data_AF-A0A7J4FZS7-F1
#
_entry.id   AF-A0A7J4FZS7-F1
#
_cell.length_a   1.000
_cell.length_b   1.000
_cell.length_c   1.000
_cell.angle_alpha   90.00
_cell.angle_beta   90.00
_cell.angle_gamma   90.00
#
_symmetry.space_group_name_H-M   'P 1'
#
loop_
_entity.id
_entity.type
_entity.pdbx_description
1 polymer ?
#
loop_
_entity_poly.entity_id
_entity_poly.type
_entity_poly.pdbx_seq_one_letter_code
_entity_poly.pdbx_strand_id
1 'polypeptide(L)'
;MAEVKVIWLGHAAFELDYNGKVKILVDPFLVASPKKADEFKDVDLILVTHAHQDHVGETCEILKNNPKAKIVAIYELASHLSEKCGVKEFI
;
A
#
# COMPACT_ATOMS: atom_id res chain seq x y z
N MET A 1 -18.00 6.23 18.28
CA MET A 1 -18.01 6.59 16.85
C MET A 1 -16.83 5.88 16.20
N ALA A 2 -16.97 5.38 14.99
CA ALA A 2 -15.85 4.73 14.31
C ALA A 2 -14.99 5.82 13.67
N GLU A 3 -13.76 5.97 14.13
CA GLU A 3 -12.82 6.99 13.64
C GLU A 3 -11.90 6.37 12.58
N VAL A 4 -11.65 7.12 11.50
CA VAL A 4 -10.62 6.78 10.51
C VAL A 4 -9.53 7.82 10.66
N LYS A 5 -8.32 7.38 10.99
CA LYS A 5 -7.14 8.25 10.93
C LYS A 5 -6.62 8.24 9.51
N VAL A 6 -6.35 9.43 8.98
CA VAL A 6 -5.74 9.63 7.66
C VAL A 6 -4.42 10.36 7.83
N ILE A 7 -3.35 9.82 7.26
CA ILE A 7 -2.04 10.46 7.20
C ILE A 7 -1.70 10.65 5.72
N TRP A 8 -1.41 11.89 5.34
CA TRP A 8 -0.85 12.19 4.03
C TRP A 8 0.67 12.00 4.07
N LEU A 9 1.18 11.15 3.18
CA LEU A 9 2.60 10.81 3.09
C LEU A 9 3.29 11.56 1.93
N GLY A 10 2.58 12.42 1.23
CA GLY A 10 3.08 13.20 0.08
C GLY A 10 2.59 12.64 -1.26
N HIS A 11 2.52 13.52 -2.28
CA HIS A 11 1.95 13.18 -3.58
C HIS A 11 0.55 12.53 -3.44
N ALA A 12 0.37 11.32 -3.98
CA ALA A 12 -0.84 10.52 -3.88
C ALA A 12 -0.78 9.48 -2.74
N ALA A 13 0.28 9.45 -1.93
CA ALA A 13 0.49 8.46 -0.89
C ALA A 13 -0.30 8.80 0.39
N PHE A 14 -1.12 7.84 0.84
CA PHE A 14 -1.87 7.96 2.10
C PHE A 14 -1.76 6.70 2.94
N GLU A 15 -1.75 6.87 4.26
CA GLU A 15 -1.99 5.81 5.23
C GLU A 15 -3.36 6.04 5.89
N LEU A 16 -4.20 5.02 5.85
CA LEU A 16 -5.51 5.00 6.49
C LEU A 16 -5.49 3.95 7.59
N ASP A 17 -5.97 4.31 8.78
CA ASP A 17 -6.10 3.41 9.91
C ASP A 17 -7.52 3.47 10.47
N TYR A 18 -8.22 2.34 10.43
CA TYR A 18 -9.56 2.21 10.99
C TYR A 18 -9.49 1.63 12.40
N ASN A 19 -9.33 2.50 13.39
CA ASN A 19 -9.26 2.15 14.82
C ASN A 19 -8.26 1.01 15.13
N GLY A 20 -7.12 0.96 14.44
CA GLY A 20 -6.11 -0.10 14.56
C GLY A 20 -6.55 -1.48 14.06
N LYS A 21 -7.72 -1.59 13.43
CA LYS A 21 -8.27 -2.88 12.95
C LYS A 21 -7.92 -3.19 11.51
N VAL A 22 -7.82 -2.14 10.68
CA VAL A 22 -7.49 -2.25 9.28
C VAL A 22 -6.55 -1.09 8.94
N LYS A 23 -5.35 -1.41 8.46
CA LYS A 23 -4.37 -0.45 7.96
C LYS A 23 -4.24 -0.58 6.44
N ILE A 24 -4.43 0.54 5.77
CA ILE A 24 -4.44 0.64 4.32
C ILE A 24 -3.37 1.64 3.88
N LEU A 25 -2.59 1.29 2.87
CA LEU A 25 -1.78 2.23 2.13
C LEU A 25 -2.38 2.45 0.75
N VAL A 26 -2.42 3.71 0.33
CA VAL A 26 -2.84 4.10 -1.02
C VAL A 26 -1.64 4.70 -1.72
N ASP A 27 -1.37 4.25 -2.94
CA ASP A 27 -0.33 4.74 -3.86
C ASP A 27 1.00 5.05 -3.14
N PRO A 28 1.69 4.05 -2.56
CA PRO A 28 2.78 4.26 -1.62
C PRO A 28 4.08 4.69 -2.33
N PHE A 29 4.06 5.87 -2.95
CA PHE A 29 5.23 6.57 -3.48
C PHE A 29 5.82 7.49 -2.43
N LEU A 30 6.93 7.07 -1.84
CA LEU A 30 7.45 7.60 -0.58
C LEU A 30 8.61 8.59 -0.77
N VAL A 31 8.89 9.06 -1.99
CA VAL A 31 9.99 10.00 -2.26
C VAL A 31 9.88 11.31 -1.44
N ALA A 32 8.65 11.80 -1.23
CA ALA A 32 8.38 12.99 -0.42
C ALA A 32 7.88 12.64 1.00
N SER A 33 7.85 11.36 1.36
CA SER A 33 7.37 10.88 2.66
C SER A 33 8.47 10.98 3.72
N PRO A 34 8.15 11.40 4.94
CA PRO A 34 9.08 11.27 6.07
C PRO A 34 9.24 9.81 6.53
N LYS A 35 8.33 8.91 6.12
CA LYS A 35 8.38 7.47 6.40
C LYS A 35 8.96 6.69 5.24
N LYS A 36 9.77 5.68 5.55
CA LYS A 36 10.31 4.68 4.62
C LYS A 36 9.45 3.42 4.58
N ALA A 37 9.65 2.62 3.54
CA ALA A 37 8.88 1.39 3.29
C ALA A 37 8.98 0.35 4.42
N ASP A 38 10.13 0.25 5.09
CA ASP A 38 10.38 -0.68 6.19
C ASP A 38 9.72 -0.30 7.52
N GLU A 39 9.30 0.96 7.66
CA GLU A 39 8.58 1.47 8.84
C GLU A 39 7.10 1.06 8.85
N PHE A 40 6.54 0.65 7.71
CA PHE A 40 5.16 0.18 7.62
C PHE A 40 5.05 -1.27 8.09
N LYS A 41 4.33 -1.47 9.20
CA LYS A 41 4.03 -2.78 9.81
C LYS A 41 2.53 -2.98 9.93
N ASP A 42 2.12 -4.24 9.93
CA ASP A 42 0.73 -4.68 10.07
C ASP A 42 -0.18 -4.00 9.03
N VAL A 43 0.31 -3.89 7.78
CA VAL A 43 -0.50 -3.41 6.65
C VAL A 43 -1.42 -4.53 6.20
N ASP A 44 -2.71 -4.24 6.04
CA ASP A 44 -3.71 -5.20 5.56
C ASP A 44 -3.94 -5.07 4.06
N LEU A 45 -3.93 -3.85 3.54
CA LEU A 45 -4.21 -3.56 2.13
C LEU A 45 -3.24 -2.52 1.56
N ILE A 46 -2.82 -2.74 0.31
CA ILE A 46 -2.16 -1.72 -0.51
C ILE A 46 -3.01 -1.50 -1.76
N LEU A 47 -3.51 -0.29 -1.92
CA LEU A 47 -4.31 0.15 -3.06
C LEU A 47 -3.39 0.88 -4.03
N VAL A 48 -3.38 0.45 -5.29
CA VAL A 48 -2.63 1.12 -6.36
C VAL A 48 -3.60 1.54 -7.45
N THR A 49 -3.71 2.84 -7.71
CA THR A 49 -4.73 3.41 -8.60
C THR A 49 -4.42 3.15 -10.07
N HIS A 50 -3.17 3.27 -10.50
CA HIS A 50 -2.72 2.99 -11.86
C HIS A 50 -1.20 2.72 -11.93
N ALA A 51 -0.72 2.29 -13.10
CA ALA A 51 0.61 1.68 -13.27
C ALA A 51 1.78 2.69 -13.39
N HIS A 52 1.57 3.97 -13.10
CA HIS A 52 2.67 4.93 -13.07
C HIS A 52 3.54 4.74 -11.81
N GLN A 53 4.84 4.97 -11.94
CA GLN A 53 5.81 4.70 -10.87
C GLN A 53 5.62 5.61 -9.64
N ASP A 54 5.09 6.83 -9.83
CA ASP A 54 4.70 7.76 -8.76
C ASP A 54 3.40 7.37 -8.04
N HIS A 55 2.78 6.25 -8.42
CA HIS A 55 1.67 5.61 -7.70
C HIS A 55 2.03 4.21 -7.20
N VAL A 56 2.72 3.39 -8.03
CA VAL A 56 3.20 2.06 -7.61
C VAL A 56 4.22 2.17 -6.48
N GLY A 57 5.16 3.11 -6.58
CA GLY A 57 6.14 3.41 -5.54
C GLY A 57 6.84 2.19 -4.96
N GLU A 58 6.91 2.16 -3.63
CA GLU A 58 7.59 1.15 -2.82
C GLU A 58 6.71 -0.08 -2.50
N THR A 59 5.60 -0.29 -3.22
CA THR A 59 4.62 -1.37 -2.98
C THR A 59 5.28 -2.74 -2.70
N CYS A 60 6.20 -3.20 -3.55
CA CYS A 60 6.84 -4.52 -3.36
C CYS A 60 7.69 -4.60 -2.09
N GLU A 61 8.35 -3.51 -1.68
CA GLU A 61 9.16 -3.51 -0.45
C GLU A 61 8.26 -3.58 0.79
N ILE A 62 7.16 -2.84 0.78
CA ILE A 62 6.17 -2.86 1.86
C ILE A 62 5.53 -4.24 1.98
N LEU A 63 5.17 -4.89 0.85
CA LEU A 63 4.60 -6.24 0.84
C LEU A 63 5.55 -7.29 1.41
N LYS A 64 6.85 -7.19 1.14
CA LYS A 64 7.86 -8.09 1.74
C LYS A 64 7.85 -8.03 3.27
N ASN A 65 7.63 -6.84 3.82
CA ASN A 65 7.56 -6.61 5.26
C ASN A 65 6.17 -6.93 5.86
N ASN A 66 5.15 -7.12 5.02
CA ASN A 66 3.76 -7.32 5.40
C ASN A 66 3.15 -8.49 4.59
N PRO A 67 3.55 -9.75 4.85
CA PRO A 67 3.18 -10.89 4.02
C PRO A 67 1.69 -11.27 4.04
N LYS A 68 0.90 -10.66 4.94
CA LYS A 68 -0.56 -10.82 5.00
C LYS A 68 -1.32 -9.75 4.22
N ALA A 69 -0.63 -8.70 3.76
CA ALA A 69 -1.23 -7.61 3.02
C ALA A 69 -1.71 -8.10 1.64
N LYS A 70 -2.85 -7.56 1.18
CA LYS A 70 -3.37 -7.80 -0.17
C LYS A 70 -3.20 -6.57 -1.05
N ILE A 71 -2.92 -6.82 -2.33
CA ILE A 71 -2.92 -5.76 -3.34
C ILE A 71 -4.36 -5.56 -3.82
N VAL A 72 -4.76 -4.31 -3.99
CA VAL A 72 -6.03 -3.92 -4.62
C VAL A 72 -5.71 -2.95 -5.75
N ALA A 73 -6.03 -3.35 -6.99
CA ALA A 73 -5.83 -2.51 -8.16
C ALA A 73 -6.73 -2.99 -9.30
N ILE A 74 -6.68 -2.33 -10.47
CA ILE A 74 -7.26 -2.92 -11.68
C ILE A 74 -6.62 -4.29 -11.97
N TYR A 75 -7.41 -5.26 -12.42
CA TYR A 75 -7.02 -6.68 -12.48
C TYR A 75 -5.63 -6.92 -13.09
N GLU A 76 -5.35 -6.31 -14.24
CA GLU A 76 -4.06 -6.46 -14.93
C GLU A 76 -2.89 -5.94 -14.08
N LEU A 77 -3.07 -4.81 -13.39
CA LEU A 77 -2.06 -4.24 -12.51
C LEU A 77 -1.88 -5.06 -11.23
N ALA A 78 -3.00 -5.48 -10.62
CA ALA A 78 -2.98 -6.31 -9.42
C ALA A 78 -2.26 -7.64 -9.69
N SER A 79 -2.59 -8.30 -10.80
CA SER A 79 -1.94 -9.53 -11.25
C SER A 79 -0.44 -9.32 -11.52
N HIS A 80 -0.07 -8.25 -12.24
CA HIS A 80 1.32 -7.93 -12.51
C HIS A 80 2.14 -7.66 -11.23
N LEU A 81 1.60 -6.87 -10.30
CA LEU A 81 2.26 -6.57 -9.03
C LEU A 81 2.33 -7.82 -8.13
N SER A 82 1.31 -8.68 -8.14
CA SER A 82 1.31 -9.95 -7.42
C SER A 82 2.50 -10.82 -7.85
N GLU A 83 2.70 -10.99 -9.17
CA GLU A 83 3.83 -11.73 -9.73
C GLU A 83 5.17 -11.04 -9.41
N LYS A 84 5.29 -9.74 -9.72
CA LYS A 84 6.52 -8.96 -9.53
C LYS A 84 6.98 -8.90 -8.07
N CYS A 85 6.04 -8.78 -7.13
CA CYS A 85 6.33 -8.66 -5.71
C CYS A 85 6.35 -10.02 -4.98
N GLY A 86 5.98 -11.13 -5.64
CA GLY A 86 5.97 -12.46 -5.03
C GLY A 86 4.84 -12.71 -4.03
N VAL A 87 3.70 -12.02 -4.20
CA VAL A 87 2.49 -12.19 -3.39
C VAL A 87 1.50 -13.11 -4.11
N LYS A 88 0.69 -13.85 -3.37
CA LYS A 88 -0.27 -14.83 -3.94
C LYS A 88 -1.72 -14.36 -3.92
N GLU A 89 -2.02 -13.27 -3.22
CA GLU A 89 -3.39 -12.80 -3.02
C GLU A 89 -3.52 -11.33 -3.42
N PHE A 90 -4.44 -11.06 -4.34
CA PHE A 90 -4.88 -9.73 -4.74
C PHE A 90 -6.41 -9.72 -4.89
N ILE A 91 -6.99 -8.52 -4.86
CA ILE A 91 -8.43 -8.24 -5.06
C ILE A 91 -8.59 -7.46 -6.37
#